data_AF-A0A165Z957-F1
#
_entry.id   AF-A0A165Z957-F1
#
_cell.length_a   1.000
_cell.length_b   1.000
_cell.length_c   1.000
_cell.angle_alpha   90.00
_cell.angle_beta   90.00
_cell.angle_gamma   90.00
#
_symmetry.space_group_name_H-M   'P 1'
#
loop_
_entity.id
_entity.type
_entity.pdbx_description
1 polymer ?
#
loop_
_entity_poly.entity_id
_entity_poly.type
_entity_poly.pdbx_seq_one_letter_code
_entity_poly.pdbx_strand_id
1 'polypeptide(L)'
;MAPWDIFQQTYALSSLSNAVQEKKRLKELQKIAEQVIPAKIQNAANKGLQGWEVVWGPTLWKHPQSPWRDPFTAADHTWYIAHNPAAAFPDGTFDTYTIAIAGTASLYGWLLDFKVGQVVDFDAFAKSWSPKPTPPSSVNDAQNSYIALGTAEGVATLLKTKAPQSAKSPGTTIVEFLNSVPPQSRIIFTGHSLGGALSSTLTLTVQLSTKLSNIRAFPTAAPSPGNENFTRLFEAKNPPQAIGPKPWQTWNVNVAGSLDPVPQVWASDAQAHPKQNVTNIETFWGELSGALLNIVSGFVSGATARTKRSKINFVPLPVAFFYPEAPSTPKTWLEWLQTFGKQHIYAYQTEFGVDLKAAGIESWAFTGEGLSSEDAETQPYLELLDVILNQQEEDPDTTEA
;
A
#
# COMPACT_ATOMS: atom_id res chain seq x y z
N MET A 1 -26.57 -11.67 -9.57
CA MET A 1 -25.82 -10.48 -9.10
C MET A 1 -25.50 -9.65 -10.31
N ALA A 2 -25.62 -8.31 -10.22
CA ALA A 2 -25.13 -7.43 -11.28
C ALA A 2 -23.60 -7.59 -11.42
N PRO A 3 -23.03 -7.47 -12.63
CA PRO A 3 -21.58 -7.49 -12.80
C PRO A 3 -20.94 -6.34 -12.03
N TRP A 4 -19.71 -6.56 -11.53
CA TRP A 4 -18.94 -5.51 -10.87
C TRP A 4 -18.75 -4.29 -11.78
N ASP A 5 -18.89 -3.10 -11.22
CA ASP A 5 -18.49 -1.85 -11.86
C ASP A 5 -16.97 -1.72 -11.93
N ILE A 6 -16.49 -0.67 -12.59
CA ILE A 6 -15.05 -0.47 -12.81
C ILE A 6 -14.23 -0.28 -11.53
N PHE A 7 -14.81 0.26 -10.46
CA PHE A 7 -14.13 0.42 -9.17
C PHE A 7 -14.00 -0.90 -8.45
N GLN A 8 -15.07 -1.69 -8.44
CA GLN A 8 -15.09 -3.06 -7.93
C GLN A 8 -14.12 -3.96 -8.72
N GLN A 9 -14.08 -3.83 -10.05
CA GLN A 9 -13.11 -4.52 -10.91
C GLN A 9 -11.67 -4.12 -10.57
N THR A 10 -11.41 -2.81 -10.45
CA THR A 10 -10.08 -2.28 -10.09
C THR A 10 -9.64 -2.78 -8.71
N TYR A 11 -10.53 -2.77 -7.72
CA TYR A 11 -10.25 -3.33 -6.39
C TYR A 11 -9.97 -4.83 -6.45
N ALA A 12 -10.74 -5.62 -7.20
CA ALA A 12 -10.50 -7.04 -7.36
C ALA A 12 -9.13 -7.33 -8.01
N LEU A 13 -8.74 -6.54 -9.03
CA LEU A 13 -7.41 -6.61 -9.64
C LEU A 13 -6.30 -6.24 -8.66
N SER A 14 -6.52 -5.20 -7.84
CA SER A 14 -5.61 -4.84 -6.74
C SER A 14 -5.44 -6.01 -5.78
N SER A 15 -6.52 -6.63 -5.31
CA SER A 15 -6.45 -7.76 -4.37
C SER A 15 -5.73 -8.98 -4.95
N LEU A 16 -5.81 -9.20 -6.27
CA LEU A 16 -5.08 -10.26 -6.96
C LEU A 16 -3.56 -10.10 -6.93
N SER A 17 -3.04 -8.88 -6.78
CA SER A 17 -1.60 -8.69 -6.58
C SER A 17 -1.10 -9.33 -5.27
N ASN A 18 -2.00 -9.58 -4.31
CA ASN A 18 -1.73 -10.31 -3.07
C ASN A 18 -2.07 -11.81 -3.17
N ALA A 19 -2.28 -12.38 -4.36
CA ALA A 19 -2.71 -13.78 -4.49
C ALA A 19 -1.62 -14.82 -4.18
N VAL A 20 -0.34 -14.41 -4.12
CA VAL A 20 0.80 -15.29 -3.83
C VAL A 20 1.41 -14.84 -2.50
N GLN A 21 1.23 -15.67 -1.47
CA GLN A 21 1.58 -15.37 -0.08
C GLN A 21 2.49 -16.44 0.53
N GLU A 22 2.85 -17.45 -0.26
CA GLU A 22 3.72 -18.52 0.17
C GLU A 22 5.10 -17.98 0.56
N LYS A 23 5.71 -18.61 1.57
CA LYS A 23 7.11 -18.41 1.93
C LYS A 23 7.96 -19.37 1.10
N LYS A 24 8.56 -18.86 0.01
CA LYS A 24 9.40 -19.63 -0.92
C LYS A 24 10.48 -18.74 -1.55
N ARG A 25 11.40 -19.36 -2.28
CA ARG A 25 12.38 -18.63 -3.09
C ARG A 25 11.69 -17.82 -4.17
N LEU A 26 12.27 -16.66 -4.52
CA LEU A 26 11.68 -15.74 -5.51
C LEU A 26 11.30 -16.42 -6.84
N LYS A 27 12.15 -17.31 -7.36
CA LYS A 27 11.89 -18.03 -8.63
C LYS A 27 10.65 -18.93 -8.55
N GLU A 28 10.39 -19.53 -7.40
CA GLU A 28 9.22 -20.38 -7.18
C GLU A 28 7.96 -19.52 -7.06
N LEU A 29 8.03 -18.43 -6.28
CA LEU A 29 6.93 -17.47 -6.15
C LEU A 29 6.56 -16.87 -7.51
N GLN A 30 7.56 -16.52 -8.32
CA GLN A 30 7.36 -15.98 -9.66
C GLN A 30 6.57 -16.96 -10.54
N LYS A 31 6.96 -18.24 -10.54
CA LYS A 31 6.24 -19.28 -11.28
C LYS A 31 4.79 -19.44 -10.79
N ILE A 32 4.57 -19.39 -9.48
CA ILE A 32 3.23 -19.47 -8.90
C ILE A 32 2.39 -18.27 -9.34
N ALA A 33 2.93 -17.05 -9.25
CA ALA A 33 2.21 -15.83 -9.63
C ALA A 33 1.80 -15.81 -11.10
N GLU A 34 2.71 -16.19 -12.00
CA GLU A 34 2.45 -16.30 -13.44
C GLU A 34 1.32 -17.28 -13.78
N GLN A 35 1.05 -18.26 -12.91
CA GLN A 35 -0.05 -19.21 -13.07
C GLN A 35 -1.33 -18.72 -12.39
N VAL A 36 -1.22 -18.33 -11.12
CA VAL A 36 -2.35 -18.07 -10.24
C VAL A 36 -3.07 -16.77 -10.62
N ILE A 37 -2.34 -15.69 -10.92
CA ILE A 37 -2.97 -14.38 -11.19
C ILE A 37 -3.82 -14.44 -12.46
N PRO A 38 -3.31 -14.88 -13.64
CA PRO A 38 -4.14 -15.00 -14.83
C PRO A 38 -5.32 -15.97 -14.68
N ALA A 39 -5.11 -17.11 -14.01
CA ALA A 39 -6.16 -18.10 -13.78
C ALA A 39 -7.30 -17.53 -12.90
N LYS A 40 -6.98 -16.78 -11.86
CA LYS A 40 -7.99 -16.16 -11.00
C LYS A 40 -8.76 -15.04 -11.73
N ILE A 41 -8.12 -14.27 -12.61
CA ILE A 41 -8.83 -13.30 -13.47
C ILE A 41 -9.85 -14.04 -14.36
N GLN A 42 -9.44 -15.13 -15.01
CA GLN A 42 -10.32 -15.95 -15.85
C GLN A 42 -11.49 -16.54 -15.06
N ASN A 43 -11.24 -17.08 -13.87
CA ASN A 43 -12.27 -17.63 -12.99
C ASN A 43 -13.29 -16.58 -12.53
N ALA A 44 -12.84 -15.34 -12.33
CA ALA A 44 -13.68 -14.22 -11.94
C ALA A 44 -14.38 -13.52 -13.13
N ALA A 45 -14.26 -14.03 -14.36
CA ALA A 45 -14.88 -13.41 -15.54
C ALA A 45 -16.39 -13.21 -15.35
N ASN A 46 -17.10 -14.26 -14.93
CA ASN A 46 -18.55 -14.22 -14.68
C ASN A 46 -18.96 -13.44 -13.42
N LYS A 47 -17.99 -12.96 -12.63
CA LYS A 47 -18.21 -12.15 -11.43
C LYS A 47 -17.98 -10.67 -11.67
N GLY A 48 -17.29 -10.31 -12.75
CA GLY A 48 -17.04 -8.92 -13.11
C GLY A 48 -15.74 -8.67 -13.84
N LEU A 49 -14.81 -9.64 -13.87
CA LEU A 49 -13.52 -9.49 -14.55
C LEU A 49 -13.53 -9.95 -16.02
N GLN A 50 -14.71 -10.05 -16.65
CA GLN A 50 -14.80 -10.41 -18.07
C GLN A 50 -14.03 -9.41 -18.93
N GLY A 51 -13.22 -9.92 -19.85
CA GLY A 51 -12.42 -9.12 -20.77
C GLY A 51 -11.10 -8.61 -20.21
N TRP A 52 -10.80 -8.84 -18.93
CA TRP A 52 -9.50 -8.55 -18.34
C TRP A 52 -8.50 -9.69 -18.60
N GLU A 53 -7.27 -9.33 -18.95
CA GLU A 53 -6.15 -10.28 -19.03
C GLU A 53 -4.82 -9.64 -18.58
N VAL A 54 -3.85 -10.45 -18.17
CA VAL A 54 -2.50 -9.96 -17.85
C VAL A 54 -1.71 -9.73 -19.14
N VAL A 55 -1.22 -8.51 -19.34
CA VAL A 55 -0.42 -8.11 -20.51
C VAL A 55 1.03 -7.76 -20.19
N TRP A 56 1.35 -7.55 -18.92
CA TRP A 56 2.71 -7.33 -18.44
C TRP A 56 2.88 -7.97 -17.06
N GLY A 57 4.01 -8.65 -16.85
CA GLY A 57 4.26 -9.39 -15.62
C GLY A 57 3.42 -10.69 -15.52
N PRO A 58 3.03 -11.11 -14.30
CA PRO A 58 3.35 -10.50 -13.02
C PRO A 58 4.86 -10.48 -12.75
N THR A 59 5.30 -9.56 -11.90
CA THR A 59 6.68 -9.41 -11.49
C THR A 59 6.73 -9.35 -9.97
N LEU A 60 7.61 -10.17 -9.40
CA LEU A 60 7.82 -10.25 -7.96
C LEU A 60 9.20 -9.72 -7.60
N TRP A 61 9.30 -9.13 -6.42
CA TRP A 61 10.56 -8.68 -5.86
C TRP A 61 10.67 -9.02 -4.38
N LYS A 62 11.90 -9.33 -3.97
CA LYS A 62 12.29 -9.55 -2.58
C LYS A 62 13.56 -8.76 -2.30
N HIS A 63 13.66 -8.24 -1.09
CA HIS A 63 14.91 -7.68 -0.59
C HIS A 63 15.98 -8.77 -0.65
N PRO A 64 17.23 -8.44 -1.02
CA PRO A 64 18.33 -9.39 -0.94
C PRO A 64 18.45 -9.95 0.48
N GLN A 65 18.19 -11.24 0.64
CA GLN A 65 18.30 -11.95 1.91
C GLN A 65 19.43 -12.97 1.86
N SER A 66 19.88 -13.44 3.03
CA SER A 66 20.81 -14.56 3.07
C SER A 66 20.16 -15.80 2.43
N PRO A 67 20.94 -16.68 1.77
CA PRO A 67 20.41 -17.88 1.12
C PRO A 67 19.62 -18.80 2.05
N TRP A 68 19.88 -18.73 3.36
CA TRP A 68 19.14 -19.46 4.38
C TRP A 68 17.77 -18.84 4.68
N ARG A 69 17.62 -17.51 4.67
CA ARG A 69 16.34 -16.83 4.96
C ARG A 69 15.40 -16.76 3.76
N ASP A 70 15.93 -16.66 2.53
CA ASP A 70 15.10 -16.48 1.33
C ASP A 70 13.95 -17.51 1.18
N PRO A 71 14.11 -18.82 1.44
CA PRO A 71 13.00 -19.76 1.33
C PRO A 71 11.87 -19.53 2.34
N PHE A 72 12.09 -18.76 3.41
CA PHE A 72 11.15 -18.58 4.52
C PHE A 72 10.47 -17.21 4.51
N THR A 73 10.66 -16.43 3.45
CA THR A 73 10.01 -15.13 3.28
C THR A 73 9.15 -15.11 2.02
N ALA A 74 8.06 -14.36 2.08
CA ALA A 74 7.19 -14.12 0.92
C ALA A 74 7.75 -12.97 0.07
N ALA A 75 7.05 -12.61 -1.02
CA ALA A 75 7.43 -11.46 -1.82
C ALA A 75 7.18 -10.15 -1.05
N ASP A 76 8.10 -9.20 -1.17
CA ASP A 76 7.94 -7.86 -0.59
C ASP A 76 7.09 -7.00 -1.54
N HIS A 77 7.23 -7.21 -2.84
CA HIS A 77 6.40 -6.54 -3.85
C HIS A 77 5.94 -7.54 -4.91
N THR A 78 4.67 -7.44 -5.29
CA THR A 78 4.11 -8.12 -6.46
C THR A 78 3.32 -7.11 -7.28
N TRP A 79 3.56 -7.04 -8.58
CA TRP A 79 2.78 -6.16 -9.44
C TRP A 79 2.67 -6.68 -10.86
N TYR A 80 1.61 -6.28 -11.55
CA TYR A 80 1.30 -6.68 -12.91
C TYR A 80 0.43 -5.62 -13.59
N ILE A 81 0.27 -5.74 -14.92
CA ILE A 81 -0.66 -4.90 -15.68
C ILE A 81 -1.75 -5.78 -16.27
N ALA A 82 -2.99 -5.52 -15.86
CA ALA A 82 -4.17 -6.06 -16.47
C ALA A 82 -4.66 -5.14 -17.58
N HIS A 83 -5.27 -5.69 -18.62
CA HIS A 83 -5.80 -4.94 -19.76
C HIS A 83 -7.21 -5.39 -20.07
N ASN A 84 -8.08 -4.42 -20.37
CA ASN A 84 -9.39 -4.66 -20.95
C ASN A 84 -9.62 -3.62 -22.06
N PRO A 85 -9.76 -4.06 -23.33
CA PRO A 85 -9.87 -3.14 -24.47
C PRO A 85 -11.20 -2.36 -24.51
N ALA A 86 -12.18 -2.75 -23.69
CA ALA A 86 -13.51 -2.14 -23.68
C ALA A 86 -14.07 -2.07 -22.26
N ALA A 87 -13.26 -1.63 -21.29
CA ALA A 87 -13.73 -1.43 -19.92
C ALA A 87 -14.80 -0.32 -19.87
N ALA A 88 -15.93 -0.63 -19.25
CA ALA A 88 -17.06 0.29 -19.11
C ALA A 88 -16.92 1.18 -17.88
N PHE A 89 -17.06 2.48 -18.06
CA PHE A 89 -17.08 3.50 -17.03
C PHE A 89 -18.38 4.30 -17.12
N PRO A 90 -18.76 5.04 -16.06
CA PRO A 90 -19.87 6.00 -16.13
C PRO A 90 -19.72 7.05 -17.25
N ASP A 91 -18.48 7.40 -17.63
CA ASP A 91 -18.14 8.39 -18.65
C ASP A 91 -17.91 7.81 -20.06
N GLY A 92 -18.09 6.49 -20.25
CA GLY A 92 -17.94 5.83 -21.55
C GLY A 92 -17.17 4.52 -21.49
N THR A 93 -16.76 4.01 -22.66
CA THR A 93 -16.00 2.77 -22.78
C THR A 93 -14.58 3.09 -23.25
N PHE A 94 -13.58 2.53 -22.59
CA PHE A 94 -12.18 2.86 -22.83
C PHE A 94 -11.31 1.61 -22.90
N ASP A 95 -10.34 1.66 -23.81
CA ASP A 95 -9.16 0.79 -23.78
C ASP A 95 -8.38 1.07 -22.49
N THR A 96 -8.33 0.10 -21.57
CA THR A 96 -7.93 0.36 -20.18
C THR A 96 -6.85 -0.60 -19.69
N TYR A 97 -5.81 -0.03 -19.08
CA TYR A 97 -4.73 -0.75 -18.42
C TYR A 97 -4.75 -0.46 -16.92
N THR A 98 -4.76 -1.50 -16.10
CA THR A 98 -4.73 -1.40 -14.64
C THR A 98 -3.43 -1.98 -14.10
N ILE A 99 -2.60 -1.13 -13.51
CA ILE A 99 -1.39 -1.49 -12.79
C ILE A 99 -1.79 -1.81 -11.35
N ALA A 100 -1.77 -3.08 -10.99
CA ALA A 100 -2.13 -3.56 -9.66
C ALA A 100 -0.87 -3.90 -8.87
N ILE A 101 -0.75 -3.32 -7.67
CA ILE A 101 0.46 -3.39 -6.83
C ILE A 101 0.11 -3.89 -5.43
N ALA A 102 0.85 -4.91 -5.00
CA ALA A 102 0.91 -5.37 -3.62
C ALA A 102 2.25 -4.96 -3.00
N GLY A 103 2.17 -4.51 -1.75
CA GLY A 103 3.31 -4.45 -0.84
C GLY A 103 3.51 -5.77 -0.08
N THR A 104 4.30 -5.72 0.98
CA THR A 104 4.78 -6.87 1.74
C THR A 104 3.64 -7.78 2.22
N ALA A 105 3.84 -9.08 2.08
CA ALA A 105 2.94 -10.16 2.49
C ALA A 105 2.65 -10.25 4.01
N SER A 106 3.38 -9.55 4.87
CA SER A 106 3.23 -9.65 6.34
C SER A 106 2.70 -8.38 6.98
N LEU A 107 1.70 -8.55 7.86
CA LEU A 107 0.97 -7.52 8.62
C LEU A 107 1.80 -6.67 9.59
N TYR A 108 3.00 -7.10 9.93
CA TYR A 108 3.83 -6.41 10.92
C TYR A 108 5.14 -5.89 10.32
N GLY A 109 5.71 -6.59 9.33
CA GLY A 109 6.88 -6.13 8.58
C GLY A 109 6.64 -4.84 7.78
N TRP A 110 5.42 -4.65 7.26
CA TRP A 110 5.12 -3.50 6.40
C TRP A 110 5.28 -2.13 7.10
N LEU A 111 5.13 -2.07 8.42
CA LEU A 111 5.28 -0.81 9.17
C LEU A 111 6.75 -0.36 9.28
N LEU A 112 7.69 -1.30 9.27
CA LEU A 112 9.13 -0.99 9.16
C LEU A 112 9.56 -0.71 7.73
N ASP A 113 8.91 -1.35 6.74
CA ASP A 113 9.28 -1.25 5.33
C ASP A 113 9.12 0.16 4.76
N PHE A 114 8.27 1.01 5.35
CA PHE A 114 8.15 2.40 4.92
C PHE A 114 9.38 3.26 5.23
N LYS A 115 10.27 2.82 6.13
CA LYS A 115 11.47 3.57 6.56
C LYS A 115 11.17 5.06 6.82
N VAL A 116 10.05 5.35 7.48
CA VAL A 116 9.53 6.74 7.63
C VAL A 116 10.41 7.65 8.47
N GLY A 117 11.38 7.11 9.20
CA GLY A 117 12.37 7.92 9.93
C GLY A 117 13.30 8.74 9.02
N GLN A 118 13.27 8.49 7.72
CA GLN A 118 14.01 9.24 6.71
C GLN A 118 13.09 9.53 5.52
N VAL A 119 13.40 10.61 4.80
CA VAL A 119 12.64 11.07 3.63
C VAL A 119 13.53 11.29 2.43
N VAL A 120 12.92 11.36 1.27
CA VAL A 120 13.56 11.68 -0.02
C VAL A 120 12.85 12.87 -0.64
N ASP A 121 13.62 13.80 -1.19
CA ASP A 121 13.09 14.89 -2.02
C ASP A 121 12.41 14.29 -3.25
N PHE A 122 11.08 14.45 -3.31
CA PHE A 122 10.26 13.82 -4.33
C PHE A 122 10.52 14.40 -5.72
N ASP A 123 10.80 15.70 -5.83
CA ASP A 123 11.03 16.35 -7.13
C ASP A 123 12.35 15.88 -7.74
N ALA A 124 13.39 15.73 -6.93
CA ALA A 124 14.66 15.14 -7.35
C ALA A 124 14.52 13.64 -7.70
N PHE A 125 13.75 12.90 -6.90
CA PHE A 125 13.46 11.50 -7.14
C PHE A 125 12.68 11.28 -8.44
N ALA A 126 11.59 12.03 -8.67
CA ALA A 126 10.72 11.86 -9.84
C ALA A 126 11.43 12.12 -11.17
N LYS A 127 12.50 12.94 -11.16
CA LYS A 127 13.35 13.21 -12.34
C LYS A 127 14.38 12.13 -12.63
N SER A 128 14.93 11.49 -11.59
CA SER A 128 16.08 10.59 -11.71
C SER A 128 15.72 9.10 -11.57
N TRP A 129 14.60 8.83 -10.91
CA TRP A 129 14.20 7.52 -10.40
C TRP A 129 15.37 6.77 -9.76
N SER A 130 16.23 7.43 -8.97
CA SER A 130 17.45 6.81 -8.44
C SER A 130 17.20 5.39 -7.92
N PRO A 131 17.99 4.37 -8.32
CA PRO A 131 17.76 2.98 -7.88
C PRO A 131 18.02 2.81 -6.38
N LYS A 132 18.76 3.76 -5.80
CA LYS A 132 19.00 3.89 -4.38
C LYS A 132 18.71 5.34 -4.00
N PRO A 133 17.45 5.70 -3.76
CA PRO A 133 17.09 7.02 -3.25
C PRO A 133 17.87 7.27 -1.95
N THR A 134 18.35 8.50 -1.77
CA THR A 134 19.11 8.89 -0.58
C THR A 134 18.42 10.04 0.11
N PRO A 135 18.44 10.09 1.45
CA PRO A 135 17.96 11.26 2.16
C PRO A 135 18.73 12.52 1.79
N PRO A 136 18.07 13.69 1.76
CA PRO A 136 18.76 14.96 1.57
C PRO A 136 19.66 15.27 2.78
N SER A 137 20.68 16.12 2.59
CA SER A 137 21.54 16.58 3.68
C SER A 137 20.80 17.42 4.72
N SER A 138 19.73 18.10 4.32
CA SER A 138 18.80 18.81 5.20
C SER A 138 17.36 18.65 4.71
N VAL A 139 16.43 18.67 5.66
CA VAL A 139 14.98 18.59 5.39
C VAL A 139 14.39 19.98 5.56
N ASN A 140 13.66 20.44 4.55
CA ASN A 140 12.94 21.70 4.59
C ASN A 140 11.44 21.49 4.30
N ASP A 141 10.71 21.03 5.32
CA ASP A 141 9.33 20.55 5.19
C ASP A 141 8.36 21.60 4.63
N ALA A 142 8.61 22.89 4.93
CA ALA A 142 7.73 23.97 4.52
C ALA A 142 7.78 24.29 3.01
N GLN A 143 8.83 23.90 2.28
CA GLN A 143 8.99 24.24 0.86
C GLN A 143 9.08 23.04 -0.07
N ASN A 144 9.65 21.93 0.38
CA ASN A 144 9.95 20.80 -0.50
C ASN A 144 8.90 19.71 -0.38
N SER A 145 8.66 19.01 -1.48
CA SER A 145 7.86 17.79 -1.49
C SER A 145 8.72 16.62 -1.02
N TYR A 146 8.34 15.98 0.09
CA TYR A 146 9.04 14.83 0.65
C TYR A 146 8.13 13.60 0.68
N ILE A 147 8.72 12.44 0.39
CA ILE A 147 8.12 11.13 0.62
C ILE A 147 9.00 10.29 1.54
N ALA A 148 8.42 9.33 2.25
CA ALA A 148 9.19 8.37 3.05
C ALA A 148 10.21 7.62 2.20
N LEU A 149 11.39 7.34 2.77
CA LEU A 149 12.46 6.64 2.06
C LEU A 149 12.02 5.27 1.53
N GLY A 150 11.27 4.49 2.32
CA GLY A 150 10.80 3.17 1.90
C GLY A 150 9.78 3.25 0.76
N THR A 151 8.94 4.31 0.74
CA THR A 151 8.06 4.57 -0.41
C THR A 151 8.89 4.89 -1.68
N ALA A 152 9.93 5.71 -1.57
CA ALA A 152 10.81 6.01 -2.69
C ALA A 152 11.54 4.76 -3.21
N GLU A 153 12.06 3.92 -2.31
CA GLU A 153 12.71 2.65 -2.65
C GLU A 153 11.75 1.66 -3.31
N GLY A 154 10.52 1.53 -2.79
CA GLY A 154 9.48 0.71 -3.40
C GLY A 154 9.14 1.19 -4.80
N VAL A 155 8.88 2.49 -4.98
CA VAL A 155 8.59 3.07 -6.31
C VAL A 155 9.77 2.91 -7.27
N ALA A 156 11.01 3.11 -6.81
CA ALA A 156 12.20 2.88 -7.62
C ALA A 156 12.28 1.42 -8.10
N THR A 157 11.95 0.48 -7.21
CA THR A 157 11.91 -0.95 -7.51
C THR A 157 10.86 -1.28 -8.57
N LEU A 158 9.64 -0.75 -8.43
CA LEU A 158 8.55 -0.92 -9.40
C LEU A 158 8.90 -0.35 -10.79
N LEU A 159 9.54 0.82 -10.83
CA LEU A 159 9.91 1.50 -12.08
C LEU A 159 11.02 0.77 -12.83
N LYS A 160 11.97 0.16 -12.12
CA LYS A 160 13.21 -0.37 -12.72
C LYS A 160 13.23 -1.87 -12.93
N THR A 161 12.42 -2.60 -12.18
CA THR A 161 12.41 -4.05 -12.31
C THR A 161 11.69 -4.41 -13.61
N LYS A 162 12.39 -5.19 -14.44
CA LYS A 162 11.89 -5.68 -15.72
C LYS A 162 11.06 -6.93 -15.50
N ALA A 163 10.01 -7.11 -16.32
CA ALA A 163 9.28 -8.37 -16.35
C ALA A 163 10.24 -9.53 -16.65
N PRO A 164 10.17 -10.64 -15.89
CA PRO A 164 11.06 -11.77 -16.10
C PRO A 164 10.80 -12.43 -17.46
N GLN A 165 11.77 -13.19 -17.96
CA GLN A 165 11.69 -13.84 -19.29
C GLN A 165 10.51 -14.82 -19.42
N SER A 166 10.00 -15.34 -18.30
CA SER A 166 8.84 -16.23 -18.24
C SER A 166 7.49 -15.50 -18.26
N ALA A 167 7.47 -14.21 -17.93
CA ALA A 167 6.26 -13.40 -17.81
C ALA A 167 5.86 -12.73 -19.13
N LYS A 168 4.67 -12.10 -19.14
CA LYS A 168 4.20 -11.30 -20.27
C LYS A 168 5.04 -10.03 -20.42
N SER A 169 5.31 -9.65 -21.67
CA SER A 169 6.14 -8.49 -22.04
C SER A 169 7.56 -8.54 -21.43
N PRO A 170 8.30 -9.66 -21.61
CA PRO A 170 9.57 -9.91 -20.92
C PRO A 170 10.64 -8.86 -21.25
N GLY A 171 11.49 -8.56 -20.27
CA GLY A 171 12.63 -7.65 -20.44
C GLY A 171 12.26 -6.16 -20.52
N THR A 172 10.98 -5.81 -20.38
CA THR A 172 10.48 -4.44 -20.31
C THR A 172 10.15 -4.04 -18.88
N THR A 173 10.41 -2.78 -18.54
CA THR A 173 9.88 -2.11 -17.34
C THR A 173 8.42 -1.71 -17.53
N ILE A 174 7.72 -1.35 -16.44
CA ILE A 174 6.36 -0.80 -16.54
C ILE A 174 6.34 0.43 -17.46
N VAL A 175 7.29 1.35 -17.33
CA VAL A 175 7.26 2.60 -18.11
C VAL A 175 7.57 2.35 -19.58
N GLU A 176 8.51 1.46 -19.90
CA GLU A 176 8.74 1.04 -21.30
C GLU A 176 7.48 0.44 -21.90
N PHE A 177 6.76 -0.42 -21.16
CA PHE A 177 5.50 -0.99 -21.62
C PHE A 177 4.41 0.07 -21.79
N LEU A 178 4.18 0.93 -20.80
CA LEU A 178 3.15 1.96 -20.86
C LEU A 178 3.40 2.99 -21.97
N ASN A 179 4.66 3.28 -22.30
CA ASN A 179 4.97 4.13 -23.46
C ASN A 179 4.64 3.47 -24.80
N SER A 180 4.40 2.15 -24.83
CA SER A 180 3.99 1.43 -26.04
C SER A 180 2.47 1.30 -26.20
N VAL A 181 1.69 1.59 -25.15
CA VAL A 181 0.22 1.52 -25.22
C VAL A 181 -0.37 2.69 -26.00
N PRO A 182 -1.59 2.57 -26.59
CA PRO A 182 -2.20 3.66 -27.33
C PRO A 182 -2.33 4.95 -26.47
N PRO A 183 -2.03 6.14 -27.01
CA PRO A 183 -2.02 7.39 -26.22
C PRO A 183 -3.35 7.78 -25.57
N GLN A 184 -4.46 7.25 -26.08
CA GLN A 184 -5.81 7.52 -25.57
C GLN A 184 -6.26 6.51 -24.50
N SER A 185 -5.51 5.43 -24.31
CA SER A 185 -5.85 4.39 -23.34
C SER A 185 -5.89 4.97 -21.94
N ARG A 186 -6.83 4.49 -21.13
CA ARG A 186 -6.97 4.85 -19.73
C ARG A 186 -6.04 3.99 -18.90
N ILE A 187 -5.25 4.63 -18.04
CA ILE A 187 -4.26 3.95 -17.21
C ILE A 187 -4.67 4.15 -15.75
N ILE A 188 -4.87 3.06 -15.02
CA ILE A 188 -5.26 3.07 -13.62
C ILE A 188 -4.13 2.47 -12.80
N PHE A 189 -3.64 3.19 -11.81
CA PHE A 189 -2.75 2.64 -10.79
C PHE A 189 -3.55 2.33 -9.54
N THR A 190 -3.43 1.13 -9.02
CA THR A 190 -4.16 0.69 -7.83
C THR A 190 -3.30 -0.22 -6.96
N GLY A 191 -3.68 -0.26 -5.68
CA GLY A 191 -3.05 -1.07 -4.67
C GLY A 191 -3.81 -0.95 -3.37
N HIS A 192 -3.57 -1.90 -2.49
CA HIS A 192 -4.15 -1.94 -1.15
C HIS A 192 -3.04 -1.85 -0.09
N SER A 193 -3.29 -1.20 1.04
CA SER A 193 -2.33 -1.07 2.14
C SER A 193 -1.05 -0.33 1.70
N LEU A 194 0.15 -0.90 1.94
CA LEU A 194 1.41 -0.42 1.35
C LEU A 194 1.31 -0.27 -0.18
N GLY A 195 0.65 -1.20 -0.87
CA GLY A 195 0.40 -1.09 -2.31
C GLY A 195 -0.41 0.17 -2.68
N GLY A 196 -1.29 0.63 -1.79
CA GLY A 196 -2.02 1.90 -1.94
C GLY A 196 -1.05 3.09 -1.99
N ALA A 197 -0.16 3.22 -1.00
CA ALA A 197 0.84 4.30 -0.96
C ALA A 197 1.83 4.24 -2.13
N LEU A 198 2.23 3.02 -2.54
CA LEU A 198 3.10 2.83 -3.71
C LEU A 198 2.39 3.21 -5.01
N SER A 199 1.13 2.80 -5.19
CA SER A 199 0.35 3.08 -6.40
C SER A 199 0.09 4.58 -6.60
N SER A 200 -0.25 5.31 -5.53
CA SER A 200 -0.45 6.77 -5.60
C SER A 200 0.85 7.50 -5.89
N THR A 201 1.96 7.10 -5.25
CA THR A 201 3.27 7.72 -5.49
C THR A 201 3.78 7.43 -6.89
N LEU A 202 3.65 6.18 -7.35
CA LEU A 202 4.01 5.77 -8.71
C LEU A 202 3.18 6.53 -9.77
N THR A 203 1.89 6.72 -9.52
CA THR A 203 1.01 7.52 -10.40
C THR A 203 1.62 8.89 -10.67
N LEU A 204 1.93 9.63 -9.59
CA LEU A 204 2.48 10.97 -9.70
C LEU A 204 3.88 10.96 -10.31
N THR A 205 4.74 10.00 -9.92
CA THR A 205 6.07 9.86 -10.51
C THR A 205 5.97 9.68 -12.03
N VAL A 206 5.12 8.78 -12.52
CA VAL A 206 4.93 8.53 -13.96
C VAL A 206 4.36 9.76 -14.67
N GLN A 207 3.40 10.47 -14.08
CA GLN A 207 2.85 11.70 -14.68
C GLN A 207 3.88 12.84 -14.82
N LEU A 208 4.84 12.92 -13.89
CA LEU A 208 5.89 13.96 -13.93
C LEU A 208 7.04 13.62 -14.88
N SER A 209 7.18 12.36 -15.26
CA SER A 209 8.34 11.84 -16.00
C SER A 209 7.99 11.29 -17.38
N THR A 210 6.70 11.19 -17.71
CA THR A 210 6.20 10.70 -19.00
C THR A 210 5.18 11.67 -19.60
N LYS A 211 4.75 11.40 -20.85
CA LYS A 211 3.72 12.18 -21.54
C LYS A 211 2.32 11.55 -21.46
N LEU A 212 2.16 10.52 -20.62
CA LEU A 212 0.88 9.83 -20.43
C LEU A 212 -0.13 10.78 -19.79
N SER A 213 -1.34 10.87 -20.34
CA SER A 213 -2.29 11.96 -20.02
C SER A 213 -3.69 11.51 -19.56
N ASN A 214 -4.04 10.23 -19.68
CA ASN A 214 -5.31 9.65 -19.17
C ASN A 214 -5.04 8.69 -18.00
N ILE A 215 -4.37 9.20 -16.97
CA ILE A 215 -3.97 8.43 -15.79
C ILE A 215 -4.95 8.70 -14.64
N ARG A 216 -5.28 7.65 -13.89
CA ARG A 216 -6.06 7.70 -12.64
C ARG A 216 -5.37 6.89 -11.55
N ALA A 217 -5.56 7.29 -10.31
CA ALA A 217 -5.18 6.52 -9.14
C ALA A 217 -6.43 5.96 -8.44
N PHE A 218 -6.34 4.73 -7.93
CA PHE A 218 -7.32 4.13 -7.03
C PHE A 218 -6.64 3.39 -5.88
N PRO A 219 -5.90 4.11 -5.02
CA PRO A 219 -5.34 3.53 -3.81
C PRO A 219 -6.44 3.22 -2.80
N THR A 220 -6.31 2.08 -2.12
CA THR A 220 -7.19 1.70 -1.00
C THR A 220 -6.36 1.44 0.25
N ALA A 221 -6.89 1.82 1.40
CA ALA A 221 -6.23 1.63 2.69
C ALA A 221 -4.78 2.16 2.74
N ALA A 222 -4.45 3.21 1.98
CA ALA A 222 -3.08 3.68 1.88
C ALA A 222 -2.67 4.45 3.15
N PRO A 223 -1.51 4.15 3.75
CA PRO A 223 -0.89 5.05 4.71
C PRO A 223 -0.35 6.29 3.99
N SER A 224 -0.06 7.35 4.75
CA SER A 224 0.44 8.63 4.25
C SER A 224 1.85 8.48 3.67
N PRO A 225 2.07 8.70 2.37
CA PRO A 225 3.38 8.48 1.74
C PRO A 225 4.38 9.62 1.99
N GLY A 226 3.91 10.82 2.33
CA GLY A 226 4.75 12.02 2.35
C GLY A 226 4.11 13.20 3.07
N ASN A 227 4.69 14.38 2.87
CA ASN A 227 4.28 15.62 3.53
C ASN A 227 3.15 16.37 2.79
N GLU A 228 2.80 17.55 3.31
CA GLU A 228 1.76 18.40 2.74
C GLU A 228 2.06 18.81 1.28
N ASN A 229 3.30 19.22 0.99
CA ASN A 229 3.70 19.64 -0.35
C ASN A 229 3.56 18.51 -1.39
N PHE A 230 3.97 17.29 -1.01
CA PHE A 230 3.73 16.11 -1.84
C PHE A 230 2.23 15.86 -2.06
N THR A 231 1.43 15.95 -1.00
CA THR A 231 -0.02 15.72 -1.06
C THR A 231 -0.72 16.73 -1.96
N ARG A 232 -0.38 18.02 -1.83
CA ARG A 232 -0.91 19.09 -2.70
C ARG A 232 -0.50 18.88 -4.16
N LEU A 233 0.74 18.44 -4.40
CA LEU A 233 1.20 18.13 -5.76
C LEU A 233 0.43 16.95 -6.36
N PHE A 234 0.18 15.91 -5.56
CA PHE A 234 -0.66 14.78 -5.98
C PHE A 234 -2.07 15.24 -6.36
N GLU A 235 -2.73 16.01 -5.49
CA GLU A 235 -4.09 16.53 -5.71
C GLU A 235 -4.15 17.46 -6.93
N ALA A 236 -3.15 18.33 -7.12
CA ALA A 236 -3.09 19.22 -8.28
C ALA A 236 -2.97 18.49 -9.61
N LYS A 237 -2.26 17.34 -9.65
CA LYS A 237 -2.14 16.49 -10.84
C LYS A 237 -3.30 15.50 -10.99
N ASN A 238 -3.89 15.11 -9.88
CA ASN A 238 -4.94 14.10 -9.77
C ASN A 238 -6.08 14.66 -8.91
N PRO A 239 -6.87 15.61 -9.43
CA PRO A 239 -8.00 16.12 -8.67
C PRO A 239 -9.00 14.98 -8.42
N PRO A 240 -9.64 14.93 -7.23
CA PRO A 240 -10.68 13.95 -6.93
C PRO A 240 -11.79 13.94 -8.00
N GLN A 241 -12.17 12.75 -8.47
CA GLN A 241 -13.22 12.58 -9.48
C GLN A 241 -14.28 11.60 -8.97
N ALA A 242 -15.28 12.14 -8.26
CA ALA A 242 -16.45 11.38 -7.83
C ALA A 242 -17.40 11.20 -9.02
N ILE A 243 -17.57 9.95 -9.47
CA ILE A 243 -18.39 9.64 -10.65
C ILE A 243 -19.53 8.65 -10.34
N GLY A 244 -19.55 8.07 -9.14
CA GLY A 244 -20.61 7.17 -8.70
C GLY A 244 -21.35 7.68 -7.45
N PRO A 245 -22.49 7.06 -7.11
CA PRO A 245 -23.29 7.43 -5.94
C PRO A 245 -22.66 7.09 -4.59
N LYS A 246 -21.62 6.24 -4.55
CA LYS A 246 -20.93 5.84 -3.32
C LYS A 246 -19.65 6.64 -3.12
N PRO A 247 -19.27 6.97 -1.86
CA PRO A 247 -18.02 7.70 -1.59
C PRO A 247 -16.78 7.05 -2.22
N TRP A 248 -16.72 5.72 -2.21
CA TRP A 248 -15.61 4.95 -2.78
C TRP A 248 -15.59 4.86 -4.31
N GLN A 249 -16.62 5.36 -5.01
CA GLN A 249 -16.63 5.49 -6.48
C GLN A 249 -16.02 6.83 -6.92
N THR A 250 -14.83 7.10 -6.37
CA THR A 250 -14.08 8.33 -6.56
C THR A 250 -12.66 7.97 -6.98
N TRP A 251 -12.22 8.45 -8.15
CA TRP A 251 -10.82 8.33 -8.55
C TRP A 251 -9.97 9.39 -7.87
N ASN A 252 -8.67 9.14 -7.83
CA ASN A 252 -7.65 10.08 -7.37
C ASN A 252 -7.76 10.46 -5.89
N VAL A 253 -8.33 9.57 -5.09
CA VAL A 253 -8.39 9.65 -3.64
C VAL A 253 -7.97 8.31 -3.05
N ASN A 254 -7.46 8.32 -1.83
CA ASN A 254 -7.38 7.14 -1.01
C ASN A 254 -8.78 6.75 -0.54
N VAL A 255 -9.26 5.57 -0.93
CA VAL A 255 -10.48 5.04 -0.33
C VAL A 255 -10.10 4.35 0.98
N ALA A 256 -10.71 4.79 2.09
CA ALA A 256 -10.33 4.33 3.43
C ALA A 256 -11.56 4.02 4.29
N GLY A 257 -11.50 2.91 5.03
CA GLY A 257 -12.44 2.64 6.10
C GLY A 257 -12.15 3.55 7.29
N SER A 258 -13.18 4.14 7.90
CA SER A 258 -13.00 5.05 9.04
C SER A 258 -12.44 4.37 10.30
N LEU A 259 -12.47 3.04 10.35
CA LEU A 259 -11.99 2.22 11.47
C LEU A 259 -10.77 1.36 11.10
N ASP A 260 -10.18 1.61 9.93
CA ASP A 260 -8.95 0.96 9.47
C ASP A 260 -7.73 1.68 10.06
N PRO A 261 -6.86 1.00 10.82
CA PRO A 261 -5.65 1.61 11.37
C PRO A 261 -4.61 2.01 10.33
N VAL A 262 -4.58 1.39 9.14
CA VAL A 262 -3.50 1.63 8.17
C VAL A 262 -3.52 3.04 7.58
N PRO A 263 -4.66 3.58 7.13
CA PRO A 263 -4.73 4.96 6.67
C PRO A 263 -4.43 6.01 7.75
N GLN A 264 -4.40 5.64 9.04
CA GLN A 264 -4.10 6.57 10.14
C GLN A 264 -2.62 6.90 10.23
N VAL A 265 -1.75 5.99 9.81
CA VAL A 265 -0.32 6.27 9.73
C VAL A 265 -0.01 6.95 8.40
N TRP A 266 0.92 7.88 8.30
CA TRP A 266 1.89 8.31 9.31
C TRP A 266 1.60 9.71 9.87
N ALA A 267 0.43 10.27 9.58
CA ALA A 267 0.02 11.56 10.14
C ALA A 267 -0.05 11.49 11.67
N SER A 268 0.64 12.41 12.35
CA SER A 268 0.70 12.44 13.82
C SER A 268 0.15 13.73 14.43
N ASP A 269 -0.23 14.71 13.61
CA ASP A 269 -0.91 15.92 14.06
C ASP A 269 -2.42 15.69 14.13
N ALA A 270 -2.91 15.40 15.34
CA ALA A 270 -4.33 15.19 15.60
C ALA A 270 -5.17 16.48 15.49
N GLN A 271 -4.56 17.66 15.58
CA GLN A 271 -5.28 18.93 15.38
C GLN A 271 -5.50 19.20 13.89
N ALA A 272 -4.46 18.98 13.08
CA ALA A 272 -4.55 19.13 11.62
C ALA A 272 -5.39 18.00 10.97
N HIS A 273 -5.28 16.78 11.49
CA HIS A 273 -5.91 15.58 10.91
C HIS A 273 -6.73 14.79 11.94
N PRO A 274 -7.79 15.38 12.54
CA PRO A 274 -8.54 14.74 13.64
C PRO A 274 -9.19 13.41 13.25
N LYS A 275 -9.48 13.19 11.97
CA LYS A 275 -10.11 11.96 11.45
C LYS A 275 -9.10 10.93 10.91
N GLN A 276 -7.84 11.31 10.77
CA GLN A 276 -6.83 10.49 10.09
C GLN A 276 -5.44 10.75 10.65
N ASN A 277 -5.18 10.22 11.84
CA ASN A 277 -3.90 10.34 12.51
C ASN A 277 -3.64 9.12 13.40
N VAL A 278 -2.38 8.84 13.67
CA VAL A 278 -1.92 7.63 14.36
C VAL A 278 -2.49 7.44 15.76
N THR A 279 -2.85 8.52 16.48
CA THR A 279 -3.36 8.39 17.86
C THR A 279 -4.78 7.86 17.90
N ASN A 280 -5.53 7.98 16.80
CA ASN A 280 -6.88 7.41 16.70
C ASN A 280 -6.89 5.88 16.85
N ILE A 281 -5.78 5.20 16.55
CA ILE A 281 -5.66 3.74 16.64
C ILE A 281 -5.92 3.22 18.07
N GLU A 282 -5.64 4.03 19.11
CA GLU A 282 -5.87 3.66 20.50
C GLU A 282 -7.36 3.61 20.88
N THR A 283 -8.23 4.28 20.11
CA THR A 283 -9.64 4.52 20.49
C THR A 283 -10.66 4.02 19.47
N PHE A 284 -10.23 3.64 18.26
CA PHE A 284 -11.11 3.23 17.16
C PHE A 284 -12.12 2.14 17.47
N TRP A 285 -11.74 1.18 18.30
CA TRP A 285 -12.60 0.04 18.61
C TRP A 285 -13.11 0.09 20.05
N GLY A 286 -13.09 1.27 20.68
CA GLY A 286 -13.46 1.49 22.07
C GLY A 286 -12.26 1.52 23.02
N GLU A 287 -12.54 1.64 24.32
CA GLU A 287 -11.50 1.81 25.35
C GLU A 287 -10.71 0.50 25.56
N LEU A 288 -9.45 0.52 25.15
CA LEU A 288 -8.49 -0.54 25.45
C LEU A 288 -8.03 -0.44 26.91
N SER A 289 -7.64 -1.57 27.52
CA SER A 289 -7.21 -1.60 28.92
C SER A 289 -6.08 -2.59 29.16
N GLY A 290 -5.31 -2.38 30.24
CA GLY A 290 -4.28 -3.31 30.70
C GLY A 290 -3.16 -3.52 29.69
N ALA A 291 -2.71 -4.77 29.53
CA ALA A 291 -1.59 -5.11 28.66
C ALA A 291 -1.84 -4.75 27.19
N LEU A 292 -3.09 -4.89 26.69
CA LEU A 292 -3.42 -4.56 25.31
C LEU A 292 -3.25 -3.06 25.03
N LEU A 293 -3.72 -2.20 25.94
CA LEU A 293 -3.50 -0.75 25.83
C LEU A 293 -2.01 -0.45 25.74
N ASN A 294 -1.19 -1.00 26.63
CA ASN A 294 0.26 -0.75 26.63
C ASN A 294 0.93 -1.17 25.30
N ILE A 295 0.50 -2.30 24.71
CA ILE A 295 1.02 -2.76 23.41
C ILE A 295 0.65 -1.78 22.30
N VAL A 296 -0.63 -1.39 22.21
CA VAL A 296 -1.11 -0.48 21.17
C VAL A 296 -0.52 0.92 21.33
N SER A 297 -0.44 1.44 22.56
CA SER A 297 0.20 2.72 22.85
C SER A 297 1.70 2.72 22.57
N GLY A 298 2.38 1.59 22.80
CA GLY A 298 3.77 1.40 22.39
C GLY A 298 3.94 1.49 20.87
N PHE A 299 3.03 0.88 20.10
CA PHE A 299 2.99 1.02 18.64
C PHE A 299 2.77 2.47 18.21
N VAL A 300 1.76 3.15 18.76
CA VAL A 300 1.42 4.55 18.41
C VAL A 300 2.57 5.51 18.74
N SER A 301 3.20 5.33 19.90
CA SER A 301 4.37 6.09 20.33
C SER A 301 5.57 5.84 19.42
N GLY A 302 5.85 4.57 19.10
CA GLY A 302 6.93 4.19 18.20
C GLY A 302 6.73 4.70 16.77
N ALA A 303 5.49 4.71 16.28
CA ALA A 303 5.15 5.30 14.98
C ALA A 303 5.37 6.82 15.00
N THR A 304 4.87 7.50 16.01
CA THR A 304 5.05 8.95 16.20
C THR A 304 6.52 9.35 16.35
N ALA A 305 7.32 8.56 17.06
CA ALA A 305 8.75 8.81 17.22
C ALA A 305 9.50 8.69 15.88
N ARG A 306 9.15 7.69 15.06
CA ARG A 306 9.72 7.53 13.72
C ARG A 306 9.36 8.68 12.81
N THR A 307 8.11 9.16 12.82
CA THR A 307 7.71 10.31 12.00
C THR A 307 8.42 11.59 12.45
N LYS A 308 8.61 11.81 13.76
CA LYS A 308 9.44 12.93 14.26
C LYS A 308 10.89 12.88 13.76
N ARG A 309 11.51 11.69 13.73
CA ARG A 309 12.89 11.52 13.22
C ARG A 309 13.03 11.94 11.75
N SER A 310 11.96 11.84 10.97
CA SER A 310 11.89 12.24 9.55
C SER A 310 12.06 13.75 9.32
N LYS A 311 11.76 14.58 10.34
CA LYS A 311 11.71 16.04 10.29
C LYS A 311 10.66 16.61 9.32
N ILE A 312 9.66 15.82 8.92
CA ILE A 312 8.48 16.28 8.19
C ILE A 312 7.19 15.97 8.94
N ASN A 313 6.14 16.73 8.65
CA ASN A 313 4.77 16.36 9.00
C ASN A 313 4.17 15.53 7.87
N PHE A 314 3.92 14.25 8.12
CA PHE A 314 3.19 13.41 7.17
C PHE A 314 1.73 13.85 7.09
N VAL A 315 1.23 13.96 5.86
CA VAL A 315 -0.14 14.37 5.56
C VAL A 315 -0.82 13.27 4.76
N PRO A 316 -2.05 12.86 5.12
CA PRO A 316 -2.79 11.89 4.32
C PRO A 316 -3.14 12.43 2.95
N LEU A 317 -3.17 11.55 1.94
CA LEU A 317 -3.73 11.89 0.63
C LEU A 317 -5.22 12.28 0.74
N PRO A 318 -5.78 13.02 -0.24
CA PRO A 318 -7.22 13.22 -0.33
C PRO A 318 -7.96 11.88 -0.17
N VAL A 319 -8.97 11.85 0.69
CA VAL A 319 -9.57 10.60 1.17
C VAL A 319 -11.07 10.56 0.92
N ALA A 320 -11.55 9.42 0.45
CA ALA A 320 -12.97 9.06 0.46
C ALA A 320 -13.22 8.02 1.56
N PHE A 321 -13.79 8.48 2.67
CA PHE A 321 -14.16 7.59 3.76
C PHE A 321 -15.43 6.80 3.45
N PHE A 322 -15.42 5.53 3.84
CA PHE A 322 -16.63 4.78 4.16
C PHE A 322 -16.62 4.38 5.64
N TYR A 323 -17.79 4.04 6.15
CA TYR A 323 -18.03 3.84 7.57
C TYR A 323 -18.49 2.41 7.82
N PRO A 324 -17.55 1.47 8.05
CA PRO A 324 -17.91 0.09 8.35
C PRO A 324 -18.59 -0.03 9.71
N GLU A 325 -19.24 -1.18 9.93
CA GLU A 325 -19.79 -1.51 11.24
C GLU A 325 -18.68 -1.53 12.31
N ALA A 326 -18.96 -0.88 13.45
CA ALA A 326 -18.04 -0.83 14.56
C ALA A 326 -17.87 -2.22 15.19
N PRO A 327 -16.64 -2.74 15.30
CA PRO A 327 -16.40 -4.02 15.92
C PRO A 327 -16.54 -3.91 17.45
N SER A 328 -16.71 -5.07 18.12
CA SER A 328 -16.56 -5.14 19.56
C SER A 328 -15.13 -4.78 19.99
N THR A 329 -14.98 -4.10 21.13
CA THR A 329 -13.66 -3.76 21.66
C THR A 329 -12.83 -5.01 21.95
N PRO A 330 -11.67 -5.18 21.29
CA PRO A 330 -10.81 -6.32 21.54
C PRO A 330 -10.27 -6.28 22.98
N LYS A 331 -10.18 -7.45 23.61
CA LYS A 331 -9.68 -7.64 24.97
C LYS A 331 -8.30 -8.28 25.02
N THR A 332 -7.91 -8.96 23.95
CA THR A 332 -6.60 -9.60 23.79
C THR A 332 -5.88 -9.08 22.56
N TRP A 333 -4.55 -9.27 22.51
CA TRP A 333 -3.75 -8.96 21.32
C TRP A 333 -4.21 -9.74 20.09
N LEU A 334 -4.56 -11.02 20.27
CA LEU A 334 -5.09 -11.85 19.19
C LEU A 334 -6.41 -11.29 18.62
N GLU A 335 -7.34 -10.89 19.49
CA GLU A 335 -8.59 -10.24 19.07
C GLU A 335 -8.35 -8.91 18.38
N TRP A 336 -7.36 -8.13 18.83
CA TRP A 336 -6.98 -6.87 18.19
C TRP A 336 -6.47 -7.12 16.77
N LEU A 337 -5.58 -8.11 16.58
CA LEU A 337 -5.10 -8.49 15.26
C LEU A 337 -6.21 -9.03 14.35
N GLN A 338 -7.13 -9.83 14.88
CA GLN A 338 -8.29 -10.31 14.13
C GLN A 338 -9.20 -9.15 13.71
N THR A 339 -9.40 -8.17 14.60
CA THR A 339 -10.18 -6.96 14.33
C THR A 339 -9.49 -6.08 13.29
N PHE A 340 -8.17 -5.94 13.37
CA PHE A 340 -7.34 -5.30 12.36
C PHE A 340 -7.58 -5.93 10.99
N GLY A 341 -7.41 -7.25 10.86
CA GLY A 341 -7.62 -7.94 9.59
C GLY A 341 -9.03 -7.74 9.03
N LYS A 342 -10.05 -7.73 9.91
CA LYS A 342 -11.44 -7.44 9.52
C LYS A 342 -11.62 -6.03 8.97
N GLN A 343 -11.12 -5.02 9.68
CA GLN A 343 -11.28 -3.63 9.29
C GLN A 343 -10.41 -3.26 8.09
N HIS A 344 -9.22 -3.83 7.99
CA HIS A 344 -8.27 -3.54 6.91
C HIS A 344 -8.65 -4.24 5.59
N ILE A 345 -9.27 -5.42 5.64
CA ILE A 345 -9.54 -6.22 4.43
C ILE A 345 -11.02 -6.45 4.19
N TYR A 346 -11.69 -7.10 5.13
CA TYR A 346 -13.07 -7.56 4.91
C TYR A 346 -14.08 -6.41 4.87
N ALA A 347 -13.81 -5.31 5.57
CA ALA A 347 -14.65 -4.11 5.53
C ALA A 347 -14.72 -3.53 4.10
N TYR A 348 -13.61 -3.51 3.36
CA TYR A 348 -13.58 -3.03 1.97
C TYR A 348 -14.34 -3.96 1.03
N GLN A 349 -14.13 -5.28 1.16
CA GLN A 349 -14.89 -6.28 0.38
C GLN A 349 -16.40 -6.14 0.61
N THR A 350 -16.81 -5.95 1.86
CA THR A 350 -18.20 -5.79 2.26
C THR A 350 -18.78 -4.48 1.70
N GLU A 351 -18.10 -3.35 1.93
CA GLU A 351 -18.54 -2.03 1.47
C GLU A 351 -18.64 -1.97 -0.05
N PHE A 352 -17.67 -2.54 -0.76
CA PHE A 352 -17.66 -2.52 -2.21
C PHE A 352 -18.60 -3.59 -2.79
N GLY A 353 -19.09 -4.55 -2.00
CA GLY A 353 -19.88 -5.67 -2.52
C GLY A 353 -19.07 -6.60 -3.43
N VAL A 354 -17.77 -6.76 -3.16
CA VAL A 354 -16.86 -7.60 -3.92
C VAL A 354 -16.56 -8.87 -3.12
N ASP A 355 -17.27 -9.95 -3.42
CA ASP A 355 -17.01 -11.27 -2.83
C ASP A 355 -15.85 -11.95 -3.54
N LEU A 356 -14.63 -11.63 -3.10
CA LEU A 356 -13.39 -12.17 -3.64
C LEU A 356 -13.32 -13.69 -3.47
N LYS A 357 -13.79 -14.21 -2.33
CA LYS A 357 -13.83 -15.66 -2.07
C LYS A 357 -14.72 -16.39 -3.06
N ALA A 358 -15.95 -15.91 -3.29
CA ALA A 358 -16.85 -16.50 -4.27
C ALA A 358 -16.38 -16.33 -5.72
N ALA A 359 -15.46 -15.39 -5.98
CA ALA A 359 -14.79 -15.23 -7.26
C ALA A 359 -13.55 -16.12 -7.42
N GLY A 360 -13.22 -16.97 -6.44
CA GLY A 360 -11.97 -17.76 -6.43
C GLY A 360 -10.72 -16.90 -6.25
N ILE A 361 -10.90 -15.62 -5.94
CA ILE A 361 -9.87 -14.67 -5.56
C ILE A 361 -9.69 -14.80 -4.04
N GLU A 362 -9.21 -15.97 -3.59
CA GLU A 362 -8.69 -16.07 -2.24
C GLU A 362 -7.45 -15.16 -2.16
N SER A 363 -7.67 -13.93 -1.72
CA SER A 363 -6.63 -13.05 -1.20
C SER A 363 -6.83 -13.03 0.31
N TRP A 364 -5.89 -13.65 1.02
CA TRP A 364 -5.70 -13.50 2.45
C TRP A 364 -6.91 -13.86 3.35
N ALA A 365 -6.82 -15.02 4.01
CA ALA A 365 -7.54 -15.22 5.26
C ALA A 365 -6.60 -14.86 6.41
N PHE A 366 -6.82 -13.74 7.10
CA PHE A 366 -6.23 -13.56 8.42
C PHE A 366 -6.91 -14.57 9.36
N THR A 367 -6.42 -15.81 9.38
CA THR A 367 -6.99 -16.90 10.20
C THR A 367 -6.48 -16.85 11.64
N GLY A 368 -5.44 -16.06 11.93
CA GLY A 368 -4.68 -16.15 13.19
C GLY A 368 -3.87 -17.46 13.32
N GLU A 369 -4.13 -18.45 12.47
CA GLU A 369 -3.36 -19.69 12.34
C GLU A 369 -2.08 -19.39 11.53
N GLY A 370 -0.98 -19.17 12.25
CA GLY A 370 0.28 -18.71 11.67
C GLY A 370 1.06 -17.76 12.57
N LEU A 371 0.45 -17.25 13.64
CA LEU A 371 1.16 -16.64 14.77
C LEU A 371 1.90 -17.72 15.57
N SER A 372 2.81 -18.45 14.93
CA SER A 372 3.87 -19.12 15.69
C SER A 372 4.74 -18.04 16.33
N SER A 373 5.39 -18.39 17.43
CA SER A 373 6.36 -17.55 18.13
C SER A 373 7.46 -16.95 17.22
N GLU A 374 7.68 -17.49 16.01
CA GLU A 374 8.63 -16.96 15.03
C GLU A 374 8.21 -15.61 14.41
N ASP A 375 6.92 -15.35 14.21
CA ASP A 375 6.49 -14.02 13.71
C ASP A 375 6.57 -12.95 14.81
N ALA A 376 6.50 -13.37 16.09
CA ALA A 376 6.83 -12.54 17.26
C ALA A 376 8.34 -12.34 17.46
N GLU A 377 9.17 -13.20 16.86
CA GLU A 377 10.63 -13.08 16.75
C GLU A 377 11.08 -12.36 15.48
N THR A 378 10.16 -11.87 14.64
CA THR A 378 10.57 -10.90 13.63
C THR A 378 11.20 -9.71 14.35
N GLN A 379 12.35 -9.28 13.85
CA GLN A 379 13.16 -8.21 14.46
C GLN A 379 12.42 -6.90 14.81
N PRO A 380 11.25 -6.51 14.24
CA PRO A 380 10.62 -5.25 14.63
C PRO A 380 10.20 -5.12 16.09
N TYR A 381 9.81 -6.22 16.77
CA TYR A 381 9.45 -6.15 18.20
C TYR A 381 10.70 -6.02 19.08
N LEU A 382 11.76 -6.77 18.75
CA LEU A 382 13.04 -6.66 19.44
C LEU A 382 13.74 -5.34 19.14
N GLU A 383 13.68 -4.79 17.93
CA GLU A 383 14.20 -3.46 17.58
C GLU A 383 13.37 -2.32 18.19
N LEU A 384 12.04 -2.47 18.30
CA LEU A 384 11.20 -1.51 19.02
C LEU A 384 11.52 -1.54 20.51
N LEU A 385 11.70 -2.73 21.11
CA LEU A 385 12.20 -2.88 22.48
C LEU A 385 13.62 -2.32 22.62
N ASP A 386 14.53 -2.56 21.69
CA ASP A 386 15.91 -2.07 21.72
C ASP A 386 15.94 -0.54 21.60
N VAL A 387 15.07 0.06 20.78
CA VAL A 387 14.90 1.52 20.71
C VAL A 387 14.28 2.08 21.99
N ILE A 388 13.33 1.38 22.61
CA ILE A 388 12.70 1.80 23.87
C ILE A 388 13.67 1.65 25.05
N LEU A 389 14.49 0.59 25.07
CA LEU A 389 15.45 0.29 26.13
C LEU A 389 16.72 1.13 26.00
N ASN A 390 17.20 1.42 24.79
CA ASN A 390 18.38 2.25 24.55
C ASN A 390 18.06 3.77 24.54
N GLN A 391 16.80 4.18 24.72
CA GLN A 391 16.41 5.59 24.93
C GLN A 391 16.50 6.03 26.41
N GLN A 392 16.89 5.14 27.33
CA GLN A 392 17.13 5.53 28.73
C GLN A 392 18.58 5.97 29.02
N GLU A 393 19.50 5.93 28.05
CA GLU A 393 20.93 6.22 28.31
C GLU A 393 21.52 7.47 27.61
N GLU A 394 20.73 8.28 26.91
CA GLU A 394 21.23 9.58 26.42
C GLU A 394 20.34 10.73 26.90
N ASP A 395 20.52 11.06 28.19
CA ASP A 395 20.22 12.40 28.72
C ASP A 395 21.56 13.16 28.81
N PRO A 396 21.85 14.12 27.90
CA PRO A 396 23.06 14.91 27.97
C PRO A 396 22.79 16.14 28.84
N ASP A 397 22.62 15.96 30.15
CA ASP A 397 22.88 16.99 31.15
C ASP A 397 22.72 16.46 32.58
N THR A 398 23.80 15.91 33.13
CA THR A 398 24.13 16.19 34.53
C THR A 398 25.41 17.01 34.55
N THR A 399 25.22 18.32 34.54
CA THR A 399 26.21 19.35 34.85
C THR A 399 26.88 19.14 36.21
N GLU A 400 28.21 19.32 36.20
CA GLU A 400 29.09 19.87 37.25
C GLU A 400 29.04 19.33 38.68
N ALA A 401 30.14 18.66 39.07
CA ALA A 401 30.98 19.05 40.20
C ALA A 401 32.42 18.55 40.00
#